data_AF-A0A941GQP0-F1
#
_entry.id   AF-A0A941GQP0-F1
#
_cell.length_a   1.000
_cell.length_b   1.000
_cell.length_c   1.000
_cell.angle_alpha   90.00
_cell.angle_beta   90.00
_cell.angle_gamma   90.00
#
_symmetry.space_group_name_H-M   'P 1'
#
loop_
_entity.id
_entity.type
_entity.pdbx_description
1 polymer ?
#
loop_
_entity_poly.entity_id
_entity_poly.type
_entity_poly.pdbx_seq_one_letter_code
_entity_poly.pdbx_strand_id
1 'polypeptide(L)'
;MTNSRHLNFIKLAEQRMTRIFQTANLIANLSSVSKYTFTREEIEEFWNAYYEMGERTKNVFYMSRYEPISDIEFKFETLEQENNNKNINFRRLAEQRLSKIFKNLSLISRLANRKNYTFTLEEIDFLFSSYVEKGLEIKRFFEPHLNPLSDEFTFNKL
;
A
#
# COMPACT_ATOMS: atom_id res chain seq x y z
N MET A 1 17.19 5.64 31.60
CA MET A 1 15.79 6.12 31.45
C MET A 1 15.36 5.83 30.02
N THR A 2 14.37 4.98 29.82
CA THR A 2 13.86 4.67 28.48
C THR A 2 13.17 5.91 27.90
N ASN A 3 13.55 6.33 26.70
CA ASN A 3 13.01 7.53 26.05
C ASN A 3 11.52 7.30 25.73
N SER A 4 10.62 7.87 26.54
CA SER A 4 9.17 7.65 26.42
C SER A 4 8.60 8.06 25.07
N ARG A 5 9.17 9.08 24.42
CA ARG A 5 8.78 9.54 23.08
C ARG A 5 9.17 8.54 22.00
N HIS A 6 10.31 7.88 22.17
CA HIS A 6 10.75 6.82 21.27
C HIS A 6 9.94 5.53 21.43
N LEU A 7 9.68 5.11 22.68
CA LEU A 7 8.80 3.95 22.93
C LEU A 7 7.39 4.15 22.36
N ASN A 8 6.83 5.36 22.50
CA ASN A 8 5.54 5.69 21.92
C ASN A 8 5.55 5.67 20.40
N PHE A 9 6.66 6.09 19.77
CA PHE A 9 6.85 5.98 18.33
C PHE A 9 6.77 4.51 17.89
N ILE A 10 7.62 3.65 18.46
CA ILE A 10 7.68 2.22 18.11
C ILE A 10 6.31 1.56 18.27
N LYS A 11 5.68 1.70 19.44
CA LYS A 11 4.37 1.11 19.73
C LYS A 11 3.30 1.51 18.70
N LEU A 12 3.24 2.79 18.34
CA LEU A 12 2.24 3.29 17.39
C LEU A 12 2.57 2.88 15.95
N ALA A 13 3.85 2.89 15.57
CA ALA A 13 4.31 2.44 14.26
C ALA A 13 3.97 0.95 14.05
N GLU A 14 4.32 0.08 15.00
CA GLU A 14 4.01 -1.35 14.96
C GLU A 14 2.50 -1.60 14.86
N GLN A 15 1.71 -0.94 15.70
CA GLN A 15 0.26 -1.10 15.70
C GLN A 15 -0.36 -0.72 14.35
N ARG A 16 0.11 0.38 13.74
CA ARG A 16 -0.43 0.89 12.47
C ARG A 16 0.07 0.07 11.28
N MET A 17 1.33 -0.34 11.27
CA MET A 17 1.87 -1.23 10.23
C MET A 17 1.20 -2.60 10.27
N THR A 18 0.92 -3.13 11.46
CA THR A 18 0.14 -4.37 11.62
C THR A 18 -1.24 -4.26 10.97
N ARG A 19 -1.95 -3.14 11.16
CA ARG A 19 -3.26 -2.90 10.53
C ARG A 19 -3.16 -2.78 9.01
N ILE A 20 -2.07 -2.20 8.50
CA ILE A 20 -1.78 -2.15 7.07
C ILE A 20 -1.60 -3.59 6.55
N PHE A 21 -0.78 -4.40 7.20
CA PHE A 21 -0.52 -5.79 6.80
C PHE A 21 -1.79 -6.63 6.80
N GLN A 22 -2.62 -6.50 7.84
CA GLN A 22 -3.92 -7.16 7.91
C GLN A 22 -4.85 -6.74 6.76
N THR A 23 -4.84 -5.46 6.38
CA THR A 23 -5.64 -4.97 5.26
C THR A 23 -5.08 -5.42 3.90
N ALA A 24 -3.75 -5.46 3.76
CA ALA A 24 -3.05 -5.99 2.59
C ALA A 24 -3.34 -7.48 2.38
N ASN A 25 -3.39 -8.27 3.45
CA ASN A 25 -3.80 -9.68 3.37
C ASN A 25 -5.23 -9.83 2.83
N LEU A 26 -6.13 -8.91 3.15
CA LEU A 26 -7.48 -8.91 2.56
C LEU A 26 -7.44 -8.55 1.08
N ILE A 27 -6.56 -7.64 0.65
CA ILE A 27 -6.38 -7.29 -0.77
C ILE A 27 -5.98 -8.53 -1.58
N ALA A 28 -5.16 -9.43 -1.05
CA ALA A 28 -4.80 -10.68 -1.71
C ALA A 28 -6.02 -11.49 -2.18
N ASN A 29 -7.11 -11.50 -1.40
CA ASN A 29 -8.34 -12.21 -1.75
C ASN A 29 -9.04 -11.66 -3.01
N LEU A 30 -8.72 -10.43 -3.43
CA LEU A 30 -9.25 -9.82 -4.64
C LEU A 30 -8.63 -10.41 -5.92
N SER A 31 -7.53 -11.15 -5.82
CA SER A 31 -6.92 -11.89 -6.95
C SER A 31 -7.78 -13.06 -7.43
N SER A 32 -8.80 -13.46 -6.66
CA SER A 32 -9.65 -14.62 -6.99
C SER A 32 -10.51 -14.36 -8.24
N VAL A 33 -10.02 -14.78 -9.41
CA VAL A 33 -10.71 -14.61 -10.71
C VAL A 33 -12.05 -15.35 -10.83
N SER A 34 -12.32 -16.33 -9.96
CA SER A 34 -13.65 -16.95 -9.88
C SER A 34 -14.69 -15.98 -9.30
N LYS A 35 -14.27 -15.08 -8.39
CA LYS A 35 -15.12 -14.12 -7.69
C LYS A 35 -15.09 -12.72 -8.29
N TYR A 36 -13.97 -12.34 -8.89
CA TYR A 36 -13.68 -10.97 -9.34
C TYR A 36 -13.18 -10.95 -10.78
N THR A 37 -13.30 -9.79 -11.41
CA THR A 37 -12.70 -9.50 -12.72
C THR A 37 -12.08 -8.12 -12.65
N PHE A 38 -10.87 -7.99 -13.18
CA PHE A 38 -10.10 -6.76 -13.17
C PHE A 38 -9.25 -6.70 -14.43
N THR A 39 -8.92 -5.50 -14.89
CA THR A 39 -7.99 -5.30 -16.00
C THR A 39 -6.56 -5.15 -15.50
N ARG A 40 -5.60 -5.21 -16.42
CA ARG A 40 -4.21 -4.91 -16.10
C ARG A 40 -4.05 -3.48 -15.62
N GLU A 41 -4.71 -2.54 -16.29
CA GLU A 41 -4.66 -1.12 -16.01
C GLU A 41 -5.17 -0.83 -14.60
N GLU A 42 -6.28 -1.46 -14.17
CA GLU A 42 -6.78 -1.34 -12.80
C GLU A 42 -5.76 -1.87 -11.77
N ILE A 43 -5.12 -3.01 -12.03
CA ILE A 43 -4.12 -3.54 -11.10
C ILE A 43 -2.87 -2.65 -11.05
N GLU A 44 -2.43 -2.11 -12.19
CA GLU A 44 -1.31 -1.17 -12.26
C GLU A 44 -1.64 0.13 -11.51
N GLU A 45 -2.81 0.72 -11.75
CA GLU A 45 -3.29 1.90 -11.05
C GLU A 45 -3.33 1.70 -9.54
N PHE A 46 -3.91 0.58 -9.08
CA PHE A 46 -3.99 0.23 -7.66
C PHE A 46 -2.61 0.16 -7.00
N TRP A 47 -1.65 -0.52 -7.63
CA TRP A 47 -0.32 -0.69 -7.04
C TRP A 47 0.54 0.57 -7.14
N ASN A 48 0.39 1.36 -8.21
CA ASN A 48 1.03 2.66 -8.31
C ASN A 48 0.57 3.56 -7.14
N ALA A 49 -0.74 3.65 -6.90
CA ALA A 49 -1.30 4.41 -5.79
C ALA A 49 -0.83 3.90 -4.41
N TYR A 50 -0.72 2.57 -4.23
CA TYR A 50 -0.16 1.97 -3.02
C TYR A 50 1.28 2.44 -2.77
N TYR A 51 2.17 2.25 -3.74
CA TYR A 51 3.59 2.57 -3.55
C TYR A 51 3.84 4.07 -3.45
N GLU A 52 3.15 4.88 -4.27
CA GLU A 52 3.25 6.34 -4.22
C GLU A 52 2.83 6.88 -2.86
N MET A 53 1.71 6.42 -2.30
CA MET A 53 1.28 6.86 -0.98
C MET A 53 2.28 6.44 0.12
N GLY A 54 2.88 5.25 0.00
CA GLY A 54 3.95 4.80 0.87
C GLY A 54 5.16 5.74 0.82
N GLU A 55 5.64 6.05 -0.39
CA GLU A 55 6.78 6.95 -0.60
C GLU A 55 6.48 8.37 -0.10
N ARG A 56 5.32 8.93 -0.43
CA ARG A 56 4.86 10.23 0.07
C ARG A 56 4.86 10.26 1.59
N THR A 57 4.35 9.23 2.25
CA THR A 57 4.33 9.12 3.71
C THR A 57 5.75 9.02 4.28
N LYS A 58 6.64 8.26 3.64
CA LYS A 58 8.06 8.16 4.03
C LYS A 58 8.73 9.52 3.99
N ASN A 59 8.53 10.27 2.92
CA ASN A 59 9.17 11.58 2.69
C ASN A 59 8.84 12.60 3.79
N VAL A 60 7.65 12.54 4.40
CA VAL A 60 7.28 13.41 5.54
C VAL A 60 8.29 13.32 6.69
N PHE A 61 8.94 12.17 6.90
CA PHE A 61 9.92 11.98 7.99
C PHE A 61 11.29 12.63 7.72
N TYR A 62 11.59 12.95 6.45
CA TYR A 62 12.83 13.59 6.01
C TYR A 62 12.68 15.11 5.83
N MET A 63 11.45 15.62 5.85
CA MET A 63 11.19 17.05 5.71
C MET A 63 11.62 17.83 6.96
N SER A 64 12.10 19.07 6.74
CA SER A 64 12.44 20.01 7.82
C SER A 64 11.21 20.55 8.55
N ARG A 65 10.05 20.55 7.88
CA ARG A 65 8.76 20.95 8.45
C ARG A 65 7.81 19.77 8.43
N TYR A 66 7.11 19.59 9.55
CA TYR A 66 6.10 18.56 9.69
C TYR A 66 4.81 18.95 8.95
N GLU A 67 4.44 18.13 7.96
CA GLU A 67 3.22 18.26 7.18
C GLU A 67 2.61 16.87 6.96
N PRO A 68 1.53 16.50 7.67
CA PRO A 68 0.95 15.16 7.56
C PRO A 68 0.10 14.99 6.31
N ILE A 69 0.02 13.76 5.81
CA ILE A 69 -0.83 13.38 4.67
C ILE A 69 -2.31 13.52 5.07
N SER A 70 -3.12 14.14 4.21
CA SER A 70 -4.54 14.42 4.43
C SER A 70 -5.46 13.77 3.38
N ASP A 71 -4.98 13.51 2.18
CA ASP A 71 -5.66 12.76 1.13
C ASP A 71 -5.58 11.25 1.41
N ILE A 72 -6.70 10.69 1.83
CA ILE A 72 -6.78 9.33 2.40
C ILE A 72 -7.78 8.43 1.67
N GLU A 73 -8.39 8.92 0.61
CA GLU A 73 -9.34 8.17 -0.20
C GLU A 73 -8.70 7.78 -1.52
N PHE A 74 -8.76 6.49 -1.84
CA PHE A 74 -8.42 5.97 -3.15
C PHE A 74 -9.70 5.73 -3.95
N LYS A 75 -9.66 6.15 -5.21
CA LYS A 75 -10.70 5.94 -6.21
C LYS A 75 -10.03 5.57 -7.52
N PHE A 76 -10.60 4.60 -8.22
CA PHE A 76 -10.12 4.29 -9.55
C PHE A 76 -10.48 5.42 -10.52
N GLU A 77 -9.50 5.90 -11.28
CA GLU A 77 -9.62 6.85 -12.37
C GLU A 77 -9.97 6.16 -13.69
N THR A 78 -9.54 4.89 -13.85
CA THR A 78 -9.94 4.05 -15.00
C THR A 78 -11.46 3.93 -15.11
N LEU A 79 -11.97 3.83 -16.34
CA LEU A 79 -13.41 3.69 -16.57
C LEU A 79 -13.92 2.35 -16.00
N GLU A 80 -15.02 2.40 -15.27
CA GLU A 80 -15.71 1.22 -14.76
C GLU A 80 -16.26 0.38 -15.92
N GLN A 81 -16.18 -0.95 -15.80
CA GLN A 81 -16.80 -1.85 -16.76
C GLN A 81 -18.31 -1.93 -16.50
N GLU A 82 -19.09 -1.20 -17.31
CA GLU A 82 -20.54 -1.20 -17.22
C GLU A 82 -21.12 -2.64 -17.26
N ASN A 83 -22.11 -2.89 -16.40
CA ASN A 83 -22.81 -4.18 -16.29
C ASN A 83 -21.96 -5.39 -15.86
N ASN A 84 -20.73 -5.19 -15.37
CA ASN A 84 -19.90 -6.28 -14.82
C ASN A 84 -19.91 -6.29 -13.28
N ASN A 85 -20.86 -7.01 -12.68
CA ASN A 85 -20.99 -7.14 -11.22
C ASN A 85 -19.72 -7.65 -10.51
N LYS A 86 -18.89 -8.48 -11.16
CA LYS A 86 -17.62 -8.96 -10.57
C LYS A 86 -16.58 -7.85 -10.50
N ASN A 87 -16.48 -7.02 -11.54
CA ASN A 87 -15.59 -5.86 -11.57
C ASN A 87 -16.06 -4.75 -10.63
N ILE A 88 -17.36 -4.45 -10.61
CA ILE A 88 -17.96 -3.47 -9.69
C ILE A 88 -17.63 -3.83 -8.23
N ASN A 89 -17.80 -5.10 -7.86
CA ASN A 89 -17.46 -5.58 -6.53
C ASN A 89 -15.96 -5.57 -6.23
N PHE A 90 -15.13 -5.90 -7.22
CA PHE A 90 -13.68 -5.77 -7.12
C PHE A 90 -13.28 -4.32 -6.81
N ARG A 91 -13.69 -3.36 -7.66
CA ARG A 91 -13.36 -1.94 -7.54
C ARG A 91 -13.79 -1.40 -6.18
N ARG A 92 -15.05 -1.62 -5.80
CA ARG A 92 -15.60 -1.18 -4.51
C ARG A 92 -14.78 -1.69 -3.31
N LEU A 93 -14.38 -2.96 -3.31
CA LEU A 93 -13.60 -3.54 -2.22
C LEU A 93 -12.14 -3.10 -2.25
N ALA A 94 -11.55 -2.95 -3.43
CA ALA A 94 -10.20 -2.43 -3.63
C ALA A 94 -10.10 -0.99 -3.12
N GLU A 95 -11.01 -0.10 -3.53
CA GLU A 95 -11.14 1.28 -3.03
C GLU A 95 -11.24 1.32 -1.52
N GLN A 96 -12.21 0.59 -0.94
CA GLN A 96 -12.41 0.55 0.50
C GLN A 96 -11.15 0.10 1.27
N ARG A 97 -10.44 -0.91 0.75
CA ARG A 97 -9.26 -1.48 1.42
C ARG A 97 -8.04 -0.60 1.26
N LEU A 98 -7.81 -0.02 0.07
CA LEU A 98 -6.66 0.87 -0.15
C LEU A 98 -6.85 2.20 0.59
N SER A 99 -8.04 2.80 0.60
CA SER A 99 -8.37 3.95 1.47
C SER A 99 -8.10 3.64 2.95
N LYS A 100 -8.38 2.41 3.41
CA LYS A 100 -8.08 2.01 4.79
C LYS A 100 -6.57 1.93 5.07
N ILE A 101 -5.77 1.54 4.09
CA ILE A 101 -4.30 1.59 4.19
C ILE A 101 -3.85 3.06 4.21
N PHE A 102 -4.37 3.91 3.33
CA PHE A 102 -4.04 5.33 3.28
C PHE A 102 -4.37 6.05 4.59
N LYS A 103 -5.49 5.71 5.23
CA LYS A 103 -5.84 6.18 6.59
C LYS A 103 -4.76 5.81 7.62
N ASN A 104 -4.22 4.59 7.59
CA ASN A 104 -3.16 4.19 8.50
C ASN A 104 -1.82 4.86 8.15
N LEU A 105 -1.51 5.06 6.87
CA LEU A 105 -0.34 5.80 6.42
C LEU A 105 -0.40 7.28 6.84
N SER A 106 -1.56 7.94 6.71
CA SER A 106 -1.78 9.28 7.26
C SER A 106 -1.51 9.31 8.76
N LEU A 107 -1.97 8.32 9.53
CA LEU A 107 -1.63 8.22 10.95
C LEU A 107 -0.12 8.03 11.17
N ILE A 108 0.55 7.18 10.39
CA ILE A 108 2.01 7.00 10.43
C ILE A 108 2.71 8.34 10.14
N SER A 109 2.30 9.12 9.14
CA SER A 109 2.89 10.44 8.84
C SER A 109 2.89 11.38 10.05
N ARG A 110 1.88 11.29 10.93
CA ARG A 110 1.80 12.09 12.17
C ARG A 110 2.91 11.77 13.17
N LEU A 111 3.53 10.59 13.05
CA LEU A 111 4.69 10.20 13.86
C LEU A 111 5.96 10.97 13.48
N ALA A 112 5.99 11.63 12.31
CA ALA A 112 7.10 12.48 11.90
C ALA A 112 7.23 13.76 12.77
N ASN A 113 6.23 14.09 13.59
CA ASN A 113 6.29 15.25 14.46
C ASN A 113 7.35 15.07 15.57
N ARG A 114 8.53 15.63 15.32
CA ARG A 114 9.71 15.67 16.22
C ARG A 114 9.49 16.45 17.53
N LYS A 115 8.32 17.05 17.78
CA LYS A 115 7.94 17.56 19.12
C LYS A 115 7.44 16.45 20.03
N ASN A 116 6.78 15.44 19.45
CA ASN A 116 6.08 14.39 20.19
C ASN A 116 6.83 13.05 20.16
N TYR A 117 7.62 12.80 19.11
CA TYR A 117 8.25 11.51 18.86
C TYR A 117 9.75 11.61 18.63
N THR A 118 10.46 10.53 18.90
CA THR A 118 11.91 10.40 18.64
C THR A 118 12.11 9.10 17.88
N PHE A 119 12.86 9.14 16.80
CA PHE A 119 13.10 8.01 15.90
C PHE A 119 14.39 8.27 15.10
N THR A 120 15.03 7.23 14.60
CA THR A 120 16.16 7.33 13.68
C THR A 120 15.68 7.25 12.23
N LEU A 121 16.52 7.63 11.26
CA LEU A 121 16.14 7.50 9.85
C LEU A 121 16.16 6.03 9.40
N GLU A 122 17.04 5.22 10.00
CA GLU A 122 17.12 3.78 9.77
C GLU A 122 15.83 3.07 10.18
N GLU A 123 15.18 3.51 11.26
CA GLU A 123 13.86 2.99 11.68
C GLU A 123 12.78 3.33 10.66
N ILE A 124 12.85 4.50 10.02
CA ILE A 124 11.93 4.89 8.94
C ILE A 124 12.19 4.06 7.69
N ASP A 125 13.46 3.88 7.32
CA ASP A 125 13.84 3.05 6.20
C ASP A 125 13.36 1.61 6.38
N PHE A 126 13.55 1.02 7.56
CA PHE A 126 13.07 -0.33 7.89
C PHE A 126 11.54 -0.44 7.86
N LEU A 127 10.84 0.57 8.41
CA LEU A 127 9.37 0.59 8.41
C LEU A 127 8.81 0.58 6.97
N PHE A 128 9.40 1.37 6.08
CA PHE A 128 8.92 1.50 4.70
C PHE A 128 9.47 0.42 3.75
N SER A 129 10.64 -0.18 4.02
CA SER A 129 11.05 -1.39 3.32
C SER A 129 10.08 -2.54 3.59
N SER A 130 9.67 -2.70 4.86
CA SER A 130 8.66 -3.69 5.26
C SER A 130 7.30 -3.45 4.57
N TYR A 131 6.91 -2.19 4.39
CA TYR A 131 5.71 -1.82 3.63
C TYR A 131 5.81 -2.23 2.15
N VAL A 132 6.93 -1.93 1.50
CA VAL A 132 7.18 -2.28 0.09
C VAL A 132 7.21 -3.79 -0.10
N GLU A 133 7.94 -4.52 0.75
CA GLU A 133 7.99 -5.97 0.73
C GLU A 133 6.59 -6.59 0.87
N LYS A 134 5.76 -6.04 1.76
CA LYS A 134 4.38 -6.49 1.91
C LYS A 134 3.55 -6.23 0.65
N GLY A 135 3.70 -5.07 0.02
CA GLY A 135 3.07 -4.78 -1.26
C GLY A 135 3.45 -5.79 -2.34
N LEU A 136 4.75 -6.10 -2.47
CA LEU A 136 5.28 -7.06 -3.44
C LEU A 136 4.75 -8.48 -3.18
N GLU A 137 4.71 -8.90 -1.91
CA GLU A 137 4.14 -10.19 -1.50
C GLU A 137 2.70 -10.33 -1.99
N ILE A 138 1.86 -9.31 -1.78
CA ILE A 138 0.44 -9.36 -2.16
C ILE A 138 0.24 -9.17 -3.67
N LYS A 139 1.05 -8.33 -4.33
CA LYS A 139 0.98 -8.10 -5.79
C LYS A 139 1.17 -9.39 -6.59
N ARG A 140 2.05 -10.29 -6.13
CA ARG A 140 2.31 -11.60 -6.76
C ARG A 140 1.07 -12.47 -6.94
N PHE A 141 0.03 -12.32 -6.10
CA PHE A 141 -1.21 -13.07 -6.26
C PHE A 141 -2.00 -12.67 -7.52
N PHE A 142 -1.77 -11.47 -8.06
CA PHE A 142 -2.46 -10.98 -9.26
C PHE A 142 -1.70 -11.31 -10.56
N GLU A 143 -0.37 -11.45 -10.49
CA GLU A 143 0.51 -11.60 -11.67
C GLU A 143 0.15 -12.76 -12.62
N PRO A 144 -0.22 -13.97 -12.14
CA PRO A 144 -0.60 -15.08 -13.03
C PRO A 144 -1.84 -14.80 -13.89
N HIS A 145 -2.62 -13.79 -13.52
CA HIS A 145 -3.83 -13.39 -14.24
C HIS A 145 -3.59 -12.20 -15.17
N LEU A 146 -2.44 -11.55 -15.07
CA LEU A 146 -2.07 -10.39 -15.88
C LEU A 146 -1.22 -10.79 -17.08
N ASN A 147 -0.27 -11.71 -16.88
CA ASN A 147 0.60 -12.20 -17.93
C ASN A 147 0.23 -13.66 -18.24
N PRO A 148 -0.10 -14.02 -19.49
CA PRO A 148 -0.13 -15.41 -19.90
C PRO A 148 1.21 -16.07 -19.57
N LEU A 149 1.19 -17.32 -19.12
CA LEU A 149 2.41 -18.10 -19.01
C LEU A 149 3.04 -18.17 -20.41
N SER A 150 4.33 -17.84 -20.47
CA SER A 150 5.09 -18.03 -21.69
C SER A 150 5.41 -19.52 -21.80
N ASP A 151 4.87 -20.15 -22.83
CA ASP A 151 5.21 -21.54 -23.18
C ASP A 151 6.42 -21.61 -24.13
N GLU A 152 7.02 -20.46 -24.46
CA GLU A 152 8.07 -20.33 -25.46
C GLU A 152 9.28 -19.56 -24.91
N PHE A 153 10.43 -20.23 -24.85
CA PHE A 153 11.71 -19.60 -24.53
C PHE A 153 12.38 -19.06 -25.80
N THR A 154 12.83 -17.80 -25.79
CA THR A 154 13.58 -17.20 -26.91
C THR A 154 14.83 -16.46 -26.42
N PHE A 155 15.93 -16.58 -27.17
CA PHE A 155 17.21 -15.91 -26.89
C PHE A 155 17.27 -14.45 -27.38
N ASN A 156 16.23 -13.93 -28.05
CA ASN A 156 16.31 -12.66 -28.77
C ASN A 156 15.87 -11.46 -27.92
N LYS A 157 16.73 -11.05 -26.98
CA LYS A 157 16.87 -9.66 -26.51
C LYS A 157 18.33 -9.43 -26.09
N LEU A 158 19.20 -9.23 -27.08
CA LEU A 158 20.45 -8.46 -26.93
C LEU A 158 20.20 -7.07 -27.53
#